data_AF-A0A0F9GWK0-F1
#
_entry.id   AF-A0A0F9GWK0-F1
#
_cell.length_a   1.000
_cell.length_b   1.000
_cell.length_c   1.000
_cell.angle_alpha   90.00
_cell.angle_beta   90.00
_cell.angle_gamma   90.00
#
_symmetry.space_group_name_H-M   'P 1'
#
loop_
_entity.id
_entity.type
_entity.pdbx_description
1 polymer ?
#
loop_
_entity_poly.entity_id
_entity_poly.type
_entity_poly.pdbx_seq_one_letter_code
_entity_poly.pdbx_strand_id
1 'polypeptide(L)'
;MKTGIADAIATQLGGLKGNRSAIAETIENNVRRKIIKEHLNDPAFYEKMSTLLDEIITARKAKAIEYEKYLKTEGFEVESIRMEDLTEMKEDLGIPSDMQSCHTTMVEEYFVEGHVPVEAIWKLLEEQPEIDGIALPGMPSGSPGMGGDKAEPFMIYSVVEGSVEEFMTL
;
A
#
# COMPACT_ATOMS: atom_id res chain seq x y z
N MET A 1 1.54 -26.96 -21.67
CA MET A 1 0.81 -26.90 -20.39
C MET A 1 1.49 -25.86 -19.54
N LYS A 2 0.83 -24.71 -19.31
CA LYS A 2 1.32 -23.65 -18.45
C LYS A 2 0.54 -23.78 -17.14
N THR A 3 1.21 -24.21 -16.08
CA THR A 3 0.69 -24.14 -14.71
C THR A 3 1.80 -23.53 -13.89
N GLY A 4 1.90 -22.20 -13.98
CA GLY A 4 2.84 -21.42 -13.18
C GLY A 4 2.30 -21.22 -11.78
N ILE A 5 3.17 -20.90 -10.84
CA ILE A 5 2.84 -20.52 -9.46
C ILE A 5 1.75 -19.42 -9.43
N ALA A 6 1.68 -18.59 -10.47
CA ALA A 6 0.62 -17.61 -10.69
C ALA A 6 -0.81 -18.21 -10.68
N ASP A 7 -1.02 -19.39 -11.27
CA ASP A 7 -2.34 -20.04 -11.31
C ASP A 7 -2.72 -20.67 -9.96
N ALA A 8 -1.73 -21.16 -9.21
CA ALA A 8 -1.95 -21.71 -7.86
C ALA A 8 -2.34 -20.60 -6.87
N ILE A 9 -1.69 -19.45 -6.95
CA ILE A 9 -2.03 -18.25 -6.16
C ILE A 9 -3.43 -17.73 -6.55
N ALA A 10 -3.75 -17.69 -7.84
CA ALA A 10 -5.07 -17.25 -8.32
C ALA A 10 -6.21 -18.16 -7.87
N THR A 11 -5.99 -19.48 -7.81
CA THR A 11 -6.99 -20.47 -7.42
C THR A 11 -7.26 -20.44 -5.91
N GLN A 12 -6.22 -20.22 -5.09
CA GLN A 12 -6.35 -20.15 -3.64
C GLN A 12 -6.89 -18.80 -3.14
N LEU A 13 -6.72 -17.73 -3.92
CA LEU A 13 -7.24 -16.38 -3.64
C LEU A 13 -8.57 -16.08 -4.35
N GLY A 14 -9.15 -17.05 -5.07
CA GLY A 14 -10.35 -16.87 -5.89
C GLY A 14 -11.61 -16.45 -5.12
N GLY A 15 -11.61 -16.58 -3.78
CA GLY A 15 -12.70 -16.16 -2.90
C GLY A 15 -12.60 -14.73 -2.35
N LEU A 16 -11.49 -14.01 -2.59
CA LEU A 16 -11.17 -12.72 -1.96
C LEU A 16 -10.94 -11.65 -3.03
N LYS A 17 -12.01 -11.23 -3.71
CA LYS A 17 -11.95 -10.19 -4.75
C LYS A 17 -11.59 -8.78 -4.22
N GLY A 18 -11.50 -8.58 -2.91
CA GLY A 18 -11.04 -7.34 -2.28
C GLY A 18 -9.53 -7.36 -1.99
N ASN A 19 -8.83 -6.34 -2.48
CA ASN A 19 -7.49 -5.90 -2.11
C ASN A 19 -6.32 -6.92 -2.08
N ARG A 20 -5.91 -7.38 -3.27
CA ARG A 20 -4.70 -8.22 -3.45
C ARG A 20 -3.38 -7.56 -2.99
N SER A 21 -3.31 -6.24 -2.87
CA SER A 21 -2.06 -5.53 -2.55
C SER A 21 -1.86 -5.29 -1.06
N ALA A 22 -2.92 -5.04 -0.28
CA ALA A 22 -2.83 -5.09 1.17
C ALA A 22 -2.50 -6.49 1.68
N ILE A 23 -3.10 -7.51 1.04
CA ILE A 23 -2.72 -8.90 1.25
C ILE A 23 -1.23 -9.09 0.92
N ALA A 24 -0.72 -8.48 -0.15
CA ALA A 24 0.69 -8.59 -0.53
C ALA A 24 1.63 -8.00 0.53
N GLU A 25 1.31 -6.86 1.14
CA GLU A 25 2.12 -6.27 2.23
C GLU A 25 2.12 -7.13 3.49
N THR A 26 0.94 -7.60 3.88
CA THR A 26 0.82 -8.54 5.01
C THR A 26 1.58 -9.84 4.74
N ILE A 27 1.53 -10.36 3.51
CA ILE A 27 2.31 -11.53 3.10
C ILE A 27 3.80 -11.20 3.14
N GLU A 28 4.22 -10.04 2.64
CA GLU A 28 5.62 -9.62 2.61
C GLU A 28 6.22 -9.60 4.01
N ASN A 29 5.54 -8.95 4.96
CA ASN A 29 5.99 -8.88 6.36
C ASN A 29 6.01 -10.26 7.04
N ASN A 30 4.99 -11.09 6.81
CA ASN A 30 4.92 -12.43 7.40
C ASN A 30 5.93 -13.41 6.78
N VAL A 31 6.12 -13.36 5.45
CA VAL A 31 7.10 -14.19 4.73
C VAL A 31 8.51 -13.81 5.17
N ARG A 32 8.84 -12.51 5.26
CA ARG A 32 10.13 -12.04 5.76
C ARG A 32 10.48 -12.65 7.12
N ARG A 33 9.53 -12.58 8.06
CA ARG A 33 9.69 -13.14 9.41
C ARG A 33 9.87 -14.66 9.38
N LYS A 34 9.17 -15.35 8.48
CA LYS A 34 9.23 -16.81 8.37
C LYS A 34 10.50 -17.33 7.68
N ILE A 35 10.99 -16.64 6.65
CA ILE A 35 12.26 -16.94 5.99
C ILE A 35 13.39 -16.95 7.02
N ILE A 36 13.46 -15.94 7.89
CA ILE A 36 14.46 -15.86 8.97
C ILE A 36 14.38 -17.06 9.92
N LYS A 37 13.17 -17.52 10.23
CA LYS A 37 12.92 -18.60 11.20
C LYS A 37 13.17 -20.00 10.63
N GLU A 38 12.88 -20.24 9.35
CA GLU A 38 12.89 -21.58 8.73
C GLU A 38 14.07 -21.84 7.77
N HIS A 39 15.00 -20.88 7.62
CA HIS A 39 16.23 -20.96 6.82
C HIS A 39 17.08 -22.23 7.05
N LEU A 40 16.83 -22.99 8.11
CA LEU A 40 17.59 -24.17 8.52
C LEU A 40 17.32 -25.46 7.70
N ASN A 41 16.22 -25.53 6.92
CA ASN A 41 15.80 -26.80 6.29
C ASN A 41 16.08 -26.90 4.78
N ASP A 42 16.12 -25.78 4.04
CA ASP A 42 16.50 -25.73 2.62
C ASP A 42 17.03 -24.33 2.26
N PRO A 43 18.31 -24.05 2.55
CA PRO A 43 18.88 -22.72 2.38
C PRO A 43 18.74 -22.15 0.96
N ALA A 44 18.85 -22.99 -0.07
CA ALA A 44 18.77 -22.55 -1.46
C ALA A 44 17.36 -22.08 -1.86
N PHE A 45 16.32 -22.73 -1.34
CA PHE A 45 14.94 -22.29 -1.53
C PHE A 45 14.68 -20.94 -0.83
N TYR A 46 15.13 -20.78 0.41
CA TYR A 46 14.92 -19.56 1.19
C TYR A 46 15.69 -18.36 0.65
N GLU A 47 16.92 -18.55 0.17
CA GLU A 47 17.71 -17.51 -0.51
C GLU A 47 16.98 -16.97 -1.76
N LYS A 48 16.43 -17.88 -2.58
CA LYS A 48 15.68 -17.49 -3.77
C LYS A 48 14.39 -16.74 -3.41
N MET A 49 13.67 -17.20 -2.40
CA MET A 49 12.46 -16.52 -1.93
C MET A 49 12.77 -15.15 -1.31
N SER A 50 13.87 -15.04 -0.55
CA SER A 50 14.33 -13.76 0.02
C SER A 50 14.67 -12.77 -1.09
N THR A 51 15.39 -13.22 -2.12
CA THR A 51 15.74 -12.37 -3.27
C THR A 51 14.50 -11.81 -3.96
N LEU A 52 13.50 -12.67 -4.24
CA LEU A 52 12.24 -12.23 -4.86
C LEU A 52 11.47 -11.27 -3.96
N LEU A 53 11.49 -11.50 -2.65
CA LEU A 53 10.86 -10.62 -1.67
C LEU A 53 11.53 -9.24 -1.66
N ASP A 54 12.87 -9.21 -1.67
CA ASP A 54 13.65 -7.98 -1.70
C ASP A 54 13.43 -7.18 -2.99
N GLU A 55 13.26 -7.86 -4.12
CA GLU A 55 12.87 -7.25 -5.40
C GLU A 55 11.49 -6.58 -5.29
N ILE A 56 10.50 -7.24 -4.66
CA ILE A 56 9.16 -6.69 -4.44
C ILE A 56 9.22 -5.49 -3.51
N ILE A 57 9.89 -5.60 -2.35
CA ILE A 57 10.10 -4.51 -1.39
C ILE A 57 10.70 -3.30 -2.12
N THR A 58 11.74 -3.55 -2.93
CA THR A 58 12.45 -2.49 -3.66
C THR A 58 11.54 -1.79 -4.67
N ALA A 59 10.75 -2.56 -5.42
CA ALA A 59 9.79 -2.00 -6.37
C ALA A 59 8.72 -1.15 -5.66
N ARG A 60 8.16 -1.62 -4.54
CA ARG A 60 7.18 -0.87 -3.74
C ARG A 60 7.77 0.44 -3.22
N LYS A 61 8.98 0.40 -2.65
CA LYS A 61 9.71 1.59 -2.19
C LYS A 61 9.97 2.60 -3.30
N ALA A 62 10.31 2.13 -4.51
CA ALA A 62 10.49 3.02 -5.65
C ALA A 62 9.20 3.77 -5.99
N LYS A 63 8.03 3.12 -5.90
CA LYS A 63 6.73 3.76 -6.15
C LYS A 63 6.38 4.79 -5.08
N ALA A 64 6.66 4.53 -3.81
CA ALA A 64 6.50 5.52 -2.75
C ALA A 64 7.39 6.77 -2.99
N ILE A 65 8.62 6.59 -3.49
CA ILE A 65 9.50 7.72 -3.85
C ILE A 65 8.94 8.52 -5.04
N GLU A 66 8.34 7.86 -6.04
CA GLU A 66 7.68 8.58 -7.14
C GLU A 66 6.45 9.36 -6.67
N TYR A 67 5.72 8.83 -5.69
CA TYR A 67 4.62 9.55 -5.05
C TYR A 67 5.09 10.78 -4.27
N GLU A 68 6.18 10.67 -3.51
CA GLU A 68 6.82 11.81 -2.84
C GLU A 68 7.18 12.94 -3.84
N LYS A 69 7.75 12.57 -4.99
CA LYS A 69 8.07 13.54 -6.06
C LYS A 69 6.81 14.20 -6.61
N TYR A 70 5.76 13.42 -6.84
CA TYR A 70 4.48 13.94 -7.28
C TYR A 70 3.91 14.98 -6.31
N LEU A 71 3.87 14.68 -5.00
CA LEU A 71 3.43 15.64 -4.00
C LEU A 71 4.26 16.94 -4.03
N LYS A 72 5.59 16.82 -4.16
CA LYS A 72 6.49 17.98 -4.30
C LYS A 72 6.18 18.81 -5.55
N THR A 73 5.85 18.17 -6.68
CA THR A 73 5.47 18.91 -7.91
C THR A 73 4.13 19.63 -7.80
N GLU A 74 3.24 19.13 -6.96
CA GLU A 74 1.94 19.75 -6.65
C GLU A 74 2.06 20.85 -5.58
N GLY A 75 3.28 21.14 -5.10
CA GLY A 75 3.56 22.26 -4.19
C GLY A 75 3.61 21.91 -2.71
N PHE A 76 3.53 20.63 -2.34
CA PHE A 76 3.70 20.20 -0.95
C PHE A 76 5.18 20.19 -0.54
N GLU A 77 5.47 20.65 0.67
CA GLU A 77 6.73 20.35 1.34
C GLU A 77 6.64 18.95 1.94
N VAL A 78 7.52 18.04 1.52
CA VAL A 78 7.47 16.63 1.94
C VAL A 78 8.79 16.18 2.54
N GLU A 79 8.73 15.70 3.78
CA GLU A 79 9.81 15.00 4.48
C GLU A 79 9.55 13.48 4.44
N SER A 80 10.61 12.70 4.21
CA SER A 80 10.53 11.26 4.05
C SER A 80 11.25 10.54 5.18
N ILE A 81 10.50 9.76 5.96
CA ILE A 81 11.04 8.92 7.03
C ILE A 81 11.07 7.48 6.53
N ARG A 82 12.27 6.89 6.50
CA ARG A 82 12.45 5.50 6.08
C ARG A 82 12.26 4.57 7.27
N MET A 83 11.30 3.67 7.17
CA MET A 83 11.07 2.60 8.13
C MET A 83 11.25 1.23 7.45
N GLU A 84 11.78 0.26 8.20
CA GLU A 84 11.97 -1.11 7.70
C GLU A 84 10.69 -1.95 7.77
N ASP A 85 9.81 -1.63 8.73
CA ASP A 85 8.52 -2.24 8.97
C ASP A 85 7.53 -1.11 9.34
N LEU A 86 6.39 -1.07 8.64
CA LEU A 86 5.33 -0.07 8.83
C LEU A 86 4.15 -0.64 9.62
N THR A 87 4.15 -1.94 9.94
CA THR A 87 2.98 -2.66 10.46
C THR A 87 2.44 -2.01 11.73
N GLU A 88 3.30 -1.82 12.74
CA GLU A 88 2.91 -1.25 14.03
C GLU A 88 2.41 0.19 13.88
N MET A 89 3.09 1.01 13.07
CA MET A 89 2.66 2.39 12.81
C MET A 89 1.26 2.45 12.16
N LYS A 90 0.97 1.58 11.19
CA LYS A 90 -0.35 1.56 10.54
C LYS A 90 -1.45 1.05 11.47
N GLU A 91 -1.12 0.09 12.33
CA GLU A 91 -2.03 -0.39 13.37
C GLU A 91 -2.33 0.72 14.40
N ASP A 92 -1.31 1.45 14.84
CA ASP A 92 -1.44 2.58 15.76
C ASP A 92 -2.26 3.74 15.17
N LEU A 93 -2.15 3.97 13.85
CA LEU A 93 -2.98 4.93 13.10
C LEU A 93 -4.40 4.41 12.82
N GLY A 94 -4.74 3.18 13.22
CA GLY A 94 -6.07 2.60 13.01
C GLY A 94 -6.39 2.27 11.56
N ILE A 95 -5.39 2.15 10.67
CA ILE A 95 -5.57 1.93 9.24
C ILE A 95 -6.00 0.46 9.01
N PRO A 96 -7.24 0.21 8.54
CA PRO A 96 -7.74 -1.14 8.33
C PRO A 96 -6.87 -1.88 7.34
N SER A 97 -6.67 -3.18 7.58
CA SER A 97 -5.78 -4.00 6.73
C SER A 97 -6.16 -3.92 5.24
N ASP A 98 -7.45 -3.89 4.92
CA ASP A 98 -7.97 -3.80 3.55
C ASP A 98 -7.91 -2.38 2.96
N MET A 99 -7.44 -1.39 3.69
CA MET A 99 -7.14 -0.04 3.20
C MET A 99 -5.64 0.19 2.95
N GLN A 100 -4.77 -0.71 3.42
CA GLN A 100 -3.32 -0.50 3.37
C GLN A 100 -2.73 -0.46 1.95
N SER A 101 -1.69 0.35 1.79
CA SER A 101 -0.86 0.57 0.59
C SER A 101 0.63 0.61 0.94
N CYS A 102 1.53 0.83 -0.01
CA CYS A 102 2.98 0.71 0.26
C CYS A 102 3.59 1.80 1.16
N HIS A 103 2.88 2.88 1.46
CA HIS A 103 3.34 3.99 2.30
C HIS A 103 2.15 4.74 2.90
N THR A 104 2.44 5.50 3.94
CA THR A 104 1.50 6.38 4.64
C THR A 104 2.12 7.77 4.68
N THR A 105 1.32 8.80 4.39
CA THR A 105 1.71 10.21 4.53
C THR A 105 0.90 10.84 5.66
N MET A 106 1.54 11.63 6.51
CA MET A 106 0.84 12.46 7.49
C MET A 106 0.76 13.88 6.96
N VAL A 107 -0.42 14.49 7.02
CA VAL A 107 -0.65 15.89 6.66
C VAL A 107 -1.61 16.51 7.68
N GLU A 108 -1.14 17.53 8.40
CA GLU A 108 -1.80 18.03 9.60
C GLU A 108 -2.08 16.86 10.59
N GLU A 109 -3.32 16.70 11.04
CA GLU A 109 -3.78 15.59 11.87
C GLU A 109 -4.15 14.32 11.10
N TYR A 110 -4.25 14.38 9.77
CA TYR A 110 -4.75 13.27 8.96
C TYR A 110 -3.65 12.36 8.44
N PHE A 111 -3.96 11.07 8.32
CA PHE A 111 -3.20 10.20 7.44
C PHE A 111 -3.76 10.20 6.01
N VAL A 112 -2.86 9.97 5.05
CA VAL A 112 -3.16 9.71 3.63
C VAL A 112 -2.46 8.41 3.26
N GLU A 113 -3.25 7.33 3.14
CA GLU A 113 -2.76 5.98 2.89
C GLU A 113 -2.68 5.69 1.39
N GLY A 114 -1.46 5.48 0.90
CA GLY A 114 -1.18 5.09 -0.47
C GLY A 114 -1.16 6.22 -1.50
N HIS A 115 -1.35 5.82 -2.75
CA HIS A 115 -1.15 6.67 -3.94
C HIS A 115 -2.35 7.59 -4.22
N VAL A 116 -2.77 8.36 -3.23
CA VAL A 116 -3.97 9.21 -3.30
C VAL A 116 -3.72 10.44 -4.19
N PRO A 117 -4.57 10.75 -5.18
CA PRO A 117 -4.43 11.98 -5.97
C PRO A 117 -4.58 13.25 -5.11
N VAL A 118 -3.83 14.31 -5.44
CA VAL A 118 -3.86 15.56 -4.64
C VAL A 118 -5.24 16.21 -4.60
N GLU A 119 -6.10 15.94 -5.57
CA GLU A 119 -7.49 16.40 -5.55
C GLU A 119 -8.23 15.95 -4.29
N ALA A 120 -7.97 14.73 -3.81
CA ALA A 120 -8.55 14.22 -2.57
C ALA A 120 -7.89 14.82 -1.34
N ILE A 121 -6.57 15.06 -1.39
CA ILE A 121 -5.82 15.70 -0.30
C ILE A 121 -6.27 17.16 -0.12
N TRP A 122 -6.47 17.89 -1.22
CA TRP A 122 -6.96 19.27 -1.17
C TRP A 122 -8.38 19.34 -0.62
N LYS A 123 -9.27 18.44 -1.06
CA LYS A 123 -10.61 18.33 -0.49
C LYS A 123 -10.57 18.07 1.02
N LEU A 124 -9.70 17.16 1.47
CA LEU A 124 -9.50 16.85 2.88
C LEU A 124 -9.07 18.09 3.68
N LEU A 125 -8.07 18.82 3.19
CA LEU A 125 -7.52 20.01 3.86
C LEU A 125 -8.46 21.22 3.83
N GLU A 126 -9.31 21.33 2.80
CA GLU A 126 -10.32 22.38 2.68
C GLU A 126 -11.53 22.12 3.59
N GLU A 127 -12.02 20.89 3.62
CA GLU A 127 -13.25 20.55 4.37
C GLU A 127 -12.99 20.24 5.84
N GLN A 128 -11.78 19.78 6.18
CA GLN A 128 -11.37 19.37 7.53
C GLN A 128 -12.45 18.54 8.26
N PRO A 129 -12.91 17.42 7.67
CA PRO A 129 -13.91 16.59 8.29
C PRO A 129 -13.38 15.88 9.55
N GLU A 130 -14.28 15.49 10.45
CA GLU A 130 -13.95 14.73 11.67
C GLU A 130 -13.69 13.25 11.32
N ILE A 131 -12.53 12.98 10.70
CA ILE A 131 -12.05 11.66 10.31
C ILE A 131 -10.57 11.51 10.68
N ASP A 132 -10.04 10.29 10.68
CA ASP A 132 -8.61 10.05 10.96
C ASP A 132 -7.74 10.20 9.71
N GLY A 133 -8.30 9.91 8.53
CA GLY A 133 -7.56 10.00 7.28
C GLY A 133 -8.31 9.45 6.08
N ILE A 134 -7.62 9.45 4.93
CA ILE A 134 -8.14 8.92 3.67
C ILE A 134 -7.19 7.87 3.08
N ALA A 135 -7.74 6.94 2.29
CA ALA A 135 -6.99 5.84 1.70
C ALA A 135 -7.35 5.61 0.23
N LEU A 136 -6.32 5.34 -0.60
CA LEU A 136 -6.47 4.66 -1.87
C LEU A 136 -5.85 3.25 -1.76
N PRO A 137 -6.66 2.21 -1.54
CA PRO A 137 -6.16 0.90 -1.17
C PRO A 137 -5.30 0.25 -2.26
N GLY A 138 -4.23 -0.41 -1.83
CA GLY A 138 -3.36 -1.14 -2.73
C GLY A 138 -2.48 -0.23 -3.60
N MET A 139 -2.29 -0.58 -4.87
CA MET A 139 -1.38 0.13 -5.78
C MET A 139 -1.96 0.13 -7.21
N PRO A 140 -3.08 0.85 -7.46
CA PRO A 140 -3.76 0.83 -8.75
C PRO A 140 -2.92 1.48 -9.85
N SER A 141 -2.99 0.93 -11.08
CA SER A 141 -2.36 1.55 -12.25
C SER A 141 -2.98 2.91 -12.56
N GLY A 142 -2.15 3.85 -13.02
CA GLY A 142 -2.56 5.21 -13.34
C GLY A 142 -2.69 6.14 -12.14
N SER A 143 -2.59 5.65 -10.90
CA SER A 143 -2.52 6.54 -9.74
C SER A 143 -1.15 7.22 -9.66
N PRO A 144 -1.03 8.35 -8.94
CA PRO A 144 0.23 9.09 -8.88
C PRO A 144 1.40 8.24 -8.37
N GLY A 145 2.54 8.31 -9.06
CA GLY A 145 3.72 7.48 -8.79
C GLY A 145 3.64 6.03 -9.31
N MET A 146 2.45 5.52 -9.68
CA MET A 146 2.28 4.15 -10.18
C MET A 146 2.61 4.00 -11.67
N GLY A 147 2.36 5.04 -12.46
CA GLY A 147 2.48 5.00 -13.93
C GLY A 147 1.43 4.08 -14.57
N GLY A 148 1.52 3.89 -15.89
CA GLY A 148 0.50 3.16 -16.65
C GLY A 148 -0.80 3.94 -16.81
N ASP A 149 -1.77 3.33 -17.49
CA ASP A 149 -3.07 3.95 -17.75
C ASP A 149 -4.04 3.68 -16.60
N LYS A 150 -4.90 4.66 -16.33
CA LYS A 150 -6.03 4.52 -15.40
C LYS A 150 -7.13 3.71 -16.08
N ALA A 151 -7.40 2.52 -15.53
CA ALA A 151 -8.39 1.59 -16.10
C ALA A 151 -9.81 1.83 -15.56
N GLU A 152 -9.91 2.17 -14.27
CA GLU A 152 -11.18 2.37 -13.55
C GLU A 152 -11.08 3.64 -12.69
N PRO A 153 -12.22 4.20 -12.25
CA PRO A 153 -12.22 5.28 -11.26
C PRO A 153 -11.47 4.88 -9.98
N PHE A 154 -10.80 5.85 -9.37
CA PHE A 154 -10.19 5.66 -8.07
C PHE A 154 -11.24 5.92 -7.00
N MET A 155 -11.53 4.90 -6.20
CA MET A 155 -12.34 5.04 -5.00
C MET A 155 -11.43 5.40 -3.83
N ILE A 156 -11.60 6.60 -3.31
CA ILE A 156 -10.90 7.08 -2.12
C ILE A 156 -11.86 6.94 -0.95
N TYR A 157 -11.36 6.34 0.12
CA TYR A 157 -12.14 6.06 1.32
C TYR A 157 -11.71 6.95 2.47
N SER A 158 -12.64 7.36 3.32
CA SER A 158 -12.34 7.95 4.62
C SER A 158 -12.32 6.86 5.68
N VAL A 159 -11.50 7.07 6.71
CA VAL A 159 -11.39 6.17 7.86
C VAL A 159 -11.67 6.92 9.15
N VAL A 160 -12.51 6.32 10.00
CA VAL A 160 -12.85 6.83 11.34
C VAL A 160 -12.87 5.66 12.32
N GLU A 161 -11.94 5.63 13.26
CA GLU A 161 -11.77 4.56 14.24
C GLU A 161 -11.76 3.16 13.59
N GLY A 162 -11.08 3.04 12.44
CA GLY A 162 -11.03 1.81 11.64
C GLY A 162 -12.30 1.49 10.83
N SER A 163 -13.36 2.30 10.93
CA SER A 163 -14.54 2.23 10.05
C SER A 163 -14.26 2.94 8.73
N VAL A 164 -14.78 2.39 7.63
CA VAL A 164 -14.46 2.86 6.27
C VAL A 164 -15.72 3.31 5.54
N GLU A 165 -15.68 4.50 4.96
CA GLU A 165 -16.74 5.04 4.09
C GLU A 165 -16.15 5.61 2.79
N GLU A 166 -16.98 5.73 1.75
CA GLU A 166 -16.52 6.40 0.52
C GLU A 166 -16.35 7.90 0.79
N PHE A 167 -15.15 8.41 0.54
CA PHE A 167 -14.85 9.83 0.65
C PHE A 167 -15.09 10.55 -0.67
N MET A 168 -14.57 9.98 -1.77
CA MET A 168 -14.83 10.46 -3.13
C MET A 168 -14.41 9.43 -4.17
N THR A 169 -14.92 9.62 -5.39
CA THR A 169 -14.49 8.86 -6.57
C THR A 169 -13.90 9.81 -7.62
N LEU A 170 -12.73 9.46 -8.17
CA LEU A 170 -12.00 10.21 -9.21
C LEU A 170 -11.91 9.42 -10.50
#